data_AF-A0A8J7T9R6-F1
#
_entry.id   AF-A0A8J7T9R6-F1
#
_cell.length_a   1.000
_cell.length_b   1.000
_cell.length_c   1.000
_cell.angle_alpha   90.00
_cell.angle_beta   90.00
_cell.angle_gamma   90.00
#
_symmetry.space_group_name_H-M   'P 1'
#
loop_
_entity.id
_entity.type
_entity.pdbx_description
1 polymer ?
#
loop_
_entity_poly.entity_id
_entity_poly.type
_entity_poly.pdbx_seq_one_letter_code
_entity_poly.pdbx_strand_id
1 'polypeptide(L)'
;MPFAKRIVEPQLLCRHAIPNDEGLLFEDLCSINNVALSRTLRQLSDLAKHACSLFQELENEIISTNKRVWVLQNKIGRIQQTASGLDPKQEAVREYPCY
;
A
#
# COMPACT_ATOMS: atom_id res chain seq x y z
N MET A 1 3.18 -4.44 20.38
CA MET A 1 1.90 -4.59 19.64
C MET A 1 2.02 -3.80 18.34
N PRO A 2 1.65 -4.32 17.16
CA PRO A 2 1.72 -3.54 15.94
C PRO A 2 0.57 -2.52 15.93
N PHE A 3 0.89 -1.23 15.84
CA PHE A 3 -0.09 -0.17 15.69
C PHE A 3 -0.74 -0.26 14.30
N ALA A 4 -2.07 -0.18 14.23
CA ALA A 4 -2.78 -0.21 12.96
C ALA A 4 -2.43 1.05 12.14
N LYS A 5 -1.89 0.87 10.94
CA LYS A 5 -1.53 1.97 10.01
C LYS A 5 -2.75 2.81 9.62
N ARG A 6 -3.94 2.18 9.56
CA ARG A 6 -5.21 2.83 9.21
C ARG A 6 -6.29 2.37 10.20
N ILE A 7 -7.00 3.34 10.76
CA ILE A 7 -8.11 3.11 11.68
C ILE A 7 -9.31 3.87 11.13
N VAL A 8 -10.45 3.20 11.02
CA VAL A 8 -11.69 3.82 10.55
C VAL A 8 -12.43 4.38 11.75
N GLU A 9 -12.78 5.67 11.70
CA GLU A 9 -13.49 6.36 12.78
C GLU A 9 -14.91 6.77 12.33
N PRO A 10 -15.92 6.70 13.22
CA PRO A 10 -15.86 6.26 14.62
C PRO A 10 -15.86 4.73 14.73
N GLN A 11 -15.12 4.17 15.69
CA GLN A 11 -15.13 2.72 15.96
C GLN A 11 -16.42 2.21 16.60
N LEU A 12 -17.17 3.10 17.27
CA LEU A 12 -18.41 2.76 17.99
C LEU A 12 -19.60 3.49 17.37
N LEU A 13 -20.43 2.75 16.63
CA LEU A 13 -21.58 3.29 15.91
C LEU A 13 -22.80 3.54 16.81
N CYS A 14 -23.21 2.53 17.60
CA CYS A 14 -24.45 2.57 18.37
C CYS A 14 -24.25 2.61 19.89
N ARG A 15 -22.99 2.72 20.35
CA ARG A 15 -22.68 2.73 21.78
C ARG A 15 -22.71 4.16 22.31
N HIS A 16 -23.66 4.43 23.20
CA HIS A 16 -23.66 5.60 24.06
C HIS A 16 -22.77 5.32 25.28
N ALA A 17 -22.11 6.34 25.81
CA ALA A 17 -21.56 6.23 27.17
C ALA A 17 -22.74 5.96 28.10
N ILE A 18 -22.62 4.98 29.01
CA ILE A 18 -23.65 4.74 30.01
C ILE A 18 -23.82 6.05 30.78
N PRO A 19 -24.99 6.71 30.74
CA PRO A 19 -25.19 7.94 31.48
C PRO A 19 -25.00 7.59 32.97
N ASN A 20 -24.08 8.29 33.63
CA ASN A 20 -23.78 8.09 35.04
C ASN A 20 -24.83 8.73 35.97
N ASP A 21 -25.96 9.16 35.39
CA ASP A 21 -27.01 9.91 36.05
C ASP A 21 -28.36 9.28 35.69
N GLU A 22 -29.08 8.86 36.74
CA GLU A 22 -30.32 8.07 36.75
C GLU A 22 -31.54 8.83 36.18
N GLY A 23 -31.42 9.43 35.00
CA GLY A 23 -32.46 10.32 34.47
C GLY A 23 -32.44 10.65 32.97
N LEU A 24 -31.43 10.24 32.20
CA LEU A 24 -31.46 10.44 30.75
C LEU A 24 -32.26 9.31 30.08
N LEU A 25 -33.58 9.48 30.16
CA LEU A 25 -34.58 8.78 29.36
C LEU A 25 -34.09 8.71 27.90
N PHE A 26 -34.11 7.50 27.34
CA PHE A 26 -33.86 7.21 25.94
C PHE A 26 -34.32 8.37 25.04
N GLU A 27 -33.41 8.99 24.29
CA GLU A 27 -33.79 9.87 23.18
C GLU A 27 -34.76 9.12 22.25
N ASP A 28 -35.68 9.85 21.61
CA ASP A 28 -36.60 9.28 20.62
C ASP A 28 -35.84 8.39 19.62
N LEU A 29 -36.43 7.24 19.27
CA LEU A 29 -35.83 6.23 18.40
C LEU A 29 -35.33 6.83 17.08
N CYS A 30 -36.05 7.84 16.56
CA CYS A 30 -35.64 8.60 15.39
C CYS A 30 -34.27 9.29 15.57
N SER A 31 -34.00 9.88 16.74
CA SER A 31 -32.69 10.50 17.05
C SER A 31 -31.58 9.46 17.06
N ILE A 32 -31.79 8.34 17.77
CA ILE A 32 -30.81 7.25 17.88
C ILE A 32 -30.48 6.69 16.49
N ASN A 33 -31.48 6.44 15.65
CA ASN A 33 -31.29 5.94 14.29
C ASN A 33 -30.52 6.94 13.43
N ASN A 34 -30.85 8.24 13.50
CA ASN A 34 -30.14 9.27 12.76
C ASN A 34 -28.67 9.38 13.18
N VAL A 35 -28.37 9.28 14.47
CA VAL A 35 -26.98 9.27 14.98
C VAL A 35 -26.23 8.03 14.48
N ALA A 36 -26.84 6.85 14.56
CA ALA A 36 -26.23 5.61 14.07
C ALA A 36 -25.96 5.66 12.56
N LEU A 37 -26.91 6.16 11.77
CA LEU A 37 -26.76 6.33 10.32
C LEU A 37 -25.66 7.34 9.98
N SER A 38 -25.65 8.50 10.65
CA SER A 38 -24.62 9.52 10.44
C SER A 38 -23.21 8.99 10.75
N ARG A 39 -23.05 8.27 11.87
CA ARG A 39 -21.79 7.63 12.24
C ARG A 39 -21.38 6.55 11.23
N THR A 40 -22.33 5.77 10.74
CA THR A 40 -22.09 4.75 9.70
C THR A 40 -21.58 5.41 8.40
N LEU A 41 -22.23 6.49 7.95
CA LEU A 41 -21.80 7.25 6.78
C LEU A 41 -20.39 7.83 6.95
N ARG A 42 -20.07 8.33 8.15
CA ARG A 42 -18.71 8.80 8.46
C ARG A 42 -17.69 7.66 8.40
N GLN A 43 -18.02 6.50 8.98
CA GLN A 43 -17.15 5.33 8.96
C GLN A 43 -16.90 4.84 7.52
N LEU A 44 -17.95 4.78 6.69
CA LEU A 44 -17.81 4.43 5.27
C LEU A 44 -16.97 5.45 4.50
N SER A 45 -17.13 6.74 4.80
CA SER A 45 -16.33 7.80 4.18
C SER A 45 -14.84 7.68 4.53
N ASP A 46 -14.52 7.41 5.81
CA ASP A 46 -13.14 7.21 6.22
C ASP A 46 -12.55 5.91 5.66
N LEU A 47 -13.35 4.85 5.57
CA LEU A 47 -12.94 3.62 4.89
C LEU A 47 -12.60 3.88 3.41
N ALA A 48 -13.42 4.63 2.70
CA ALA A 48 -13.17 4.99 1.30
C ALA A 48 -11.87 5.81 1.16
N LYS A 49 -11.63 6.80 2.03
CA LYS A 49 -10.36 7.55 2.05
C LYS A 49 -9.16 6.64 2.27
N HIS A 50 -9.27 5.71 3.23
CA HIS A 50 -8.22 4.72 3.51
C HIS A 50 -7.95 3.80 2.33
N ALA A 51 -9.00 3.36 1.62
CA ALA A 51 -8.87 2.57 0.41
C ALA A 51 -8.17 3.36 -0.71
N CYS A 52 -8.56 4.62 -0.95
CA CYS A 52 -7.88 5.48 -1.92
C CYS A 52 -6.40 5.67 -1.58
N SER A 53 -6.06 5.95 -0.32
CA SER A 53 -4.67 6.05 0.14
C SER A 53 -3.89 4.75 -0.09
N LEU A 54 -4.50 3.60 0.18
CA LEU A 54 -3.88 2.30 -0.04
C LEU A 54 -3.62 2.05 -1.53
N PHE A 55 -4.59 2.34 -2.40
CA PHE A 55 -4.40 2.18 -3.84
C PHE A 55 -3.33 3.12 -4.39
N GLN A 56 -3.24 4.35 -3.89
CA GLN A 56 -2.19 5.28 -4.29
C GLN A 56 -0.80 4.79 -3.88
N GLU A 57 -0.66 4.24 -2.67
CA GLU A 57 0.60 3.62 -2.22
C GLU A 57 1.00 2.45 -3.13
N LEU A 58 0.06 1.55 -3.45
CA LEU A 58 0.32 0.43 -4.34
C LEU A 58 0.69 0.88 -5.76
N GLU A 59 0.00 1.87 -6.30
CA GLU A 59 0.30 2.45 -7.60
C GLU A 59 1.74 2.98 -7.65
N ASN A 60 2.15 3.72 -6.63
CA ASN A 60 3.51 4.26 -6.53
C ASN A 60 4.56 3.15 -6.51
N GLU A 61 4.33 2.08 -5.73
CA GLU A 61 5.23 0.92 -5.66
C GLU A 61 5.30 0.16 -6.99
N ILE A 62 4.16 -0.01 -7.68
CA ILE A 62 4.09 -0.64 -9.01
C ILE A 62 4.87 0.19 -10.03
N ILE A 63 4.66 1.52 -10.08
CA ILE A 63 5.38 2.42 -11.00
C ILE A 63 6.89 2.37 -10.72
N SER A 64 7.30 2.43 -9.45
CA SER A 64 8.70 2.33 -9.04
C SER A 64 9.32 1.01 -9.49
N THR A 65 8.61 -0.10 -9.26
CA THR A 65 9.05 -1.44 -9.66
C THR A 65 9.14 -1.56 -11.17
N ASN A 66 8.16 -1.06 -11.91
CA ASN A 66 8.15 -1.08 -13.38
C ASN A 66 9.35 -0.32 -13.96
N LYS A 67 9.66 0.88 -13.44
CA LYS A 67 10.85 1.65 -13.83
C LYS A 67 12.13 0.84 -13.64
N ARG A 68 12.27 0.14 -12.51
CA ARG A 68 13.44 -0.71 -12.22
C ARG A 68 13.52 -1.90 -13.18
N VAL A 69 12.40 -2.54 -13.48
CA VAL A 69 12.32 -3.64 -14.46
C VAL A 69 12.72 -3.16 -15.85
N TRP A 70 12.24 -1.99 -16.29
CA TRP A 70 12.60 -1.42 -17.59
C TRP A 70 14.11 -1.13 -17.69
N VAL A 71 14.70 -0.52 -16.66
CA VAL A 71 16.16 -0.31 -16.61
C VAL A 71 16.91 -1.63 -16.67
N LEU A 72 16.43 -2.66 -15.97
CA LEU A 72 17.05 -3.98 -15.97
C LEU A 72 16.96 -4.65 -17.35
N GLN A 73 15.81 -4.60 -18.01
CA GLN A 73 15.61 -5.13 -19.35
C GLN A 73 16.57 -4.49 -20.36
N ASN A 74 16.73 -3.16 -20.31
CA ASN A 74 17.69 -2.47 -21.17
C ASN A 74 19.14 -2.88 -20.90
N LYS A 75 19.52 -3.07 -19.63
CA LYS A 75 20.85 -3.58 -19.27
C LYS A 75 21.07 -4.99 -19.81
N ILE A 76 20.08 -5.87 -19.67
CA ILE A 76 20.14 -7.24 -20.20
C ILE A 76 20.29 -7.22 -21.71
N GLY A 77 19.51 -6.41 -22.43
CA GLY A 77 19.61 -6.31 -23.89
C GLY A 77 21.00 -5.84 -24.35
N ARG A 78 21.60 -4.85 -23.67
CA ARG A 78 22.98 -4.44 -23.94
C ARG A 78 23.99 -5.55 -23.68
N ILE A 79 23.86 -6.24 -22.54
CA ILE A 79 24.75 -7.37 -22.20
C ILE A 79 24.64 -8.48 -23.25
N GLN A 80 23.42 -8.81 -23.69
CA GLN A 80 23.21 -9.80 -24.75
C GLN A 80 23.88 -9.39 -26.05
N GLN A 81 23.68 -8.13 -26.49
CA GLN A 81 24.32 -7.63 -27.70
C GLN A 81 25.85 -7.65 -27.60
N THR A 82 26.41 -7.20 -26.48
CA THR A 82 27.86 -7.24 -26.24
C THR A 82 28.37 -8.68 -26.23
N ALA A 83 27.69 -9.59 -25.53
CA ALA A 83 28.09 -10.99 -25.43
C ALA A 83 28.05 -11.70 -26.80
N SER A 84 27.03 -11.43 -27.62
CA SER A 84 26.94 -11.96 -28.99
C SER A 84 28.02 -11.41 -29.92
N GLY A 85 28.59 -10.24 -29.62
CA GLY A 85 29.67 -9.63 -30.40
C GLY A 85 31.08 -10.00 -29.95
N LEU A 86 31.25 -10.76 -28.87
CA LEU A 86 32.57 -11.22 -28.42
C LEU A 86 33.07 -12.36 -29.30
N ASP A 87 34.27 -12.23 -29.85
CA ASP A 87 35.01 -13.32 -30.49
C ASP A 87 36.06 -13.86 -29.50
N PRO A 88 35.87 -15.06 -28.92
CA PRO A 88 36.80 -15.65 -27.97
C PRO A 88 38.22 -15.83 -28.52
N LYS A 89 38.41 -15.87 -29.84
CA LYS A 89 39.72 -16.05 -30.48
C LYS A 89 40.52 -14.75 -30.56
N GLN A 90 39.87 -13.60 -30.41
CA GLN A 90 40.52 -12.28 -30.40
C GLN A 90 40.81 -11.78 -28.97
N GLU A 91 40.26 -12.46 -27.96
CA GLU A 91 40.47 -12.10 -26.56
C GLU A 91 41.88 -12.51 -26.11
N ALA A 92 42.70 -11.54 -25.69
CA ALA A 92 44.07 -11.79 -25.27
C ALA A 92 44.09 -12.56 -23.93
N VAL A 93 44.63 -13.77 -23.94
CA VAL A 93 44.86 -14.56 -22.73
C VAL A 93 46.28 -14.33 -22.23
N ARG A 94 46.43 -14.09 -20.93
CA ARG A 94 47.75 -13.96 -20.30
C ARG A 94 48.43 -15.33 -20.32
N GLU A 95 49.44 -15.50 -21.18
CA GLU A 95 50.24 -16.73 -21.20
C GLU A 95 51.08 -16.82 -19.93
N TYR A 96 50.92 -17.91 -19.19
CA TYR A 96 51.80 -18.25 -18.08
C TYR A 96 52.93 -19.15 -18.61
N PRO A 97 54.20 -18.86 -18.28
CA PRO A 97 55.30 -19.73 -18.68
C PRO A 97 55.12 -21.11 -18.04
N CYS A 98 55.11 -22.16 -18.85
CA CYS A 98 55.18 -23.54 -18.38
C CYS A 98 56.61 -23.81 -17.87
N TYR A 99 56.71 -24.30 -16.63
CA TYR A 99 57.97 -24.73 -16.01
C TYR A 99 58.43 -26.10 -16.50
#